data_AF-A0A343W0B8-F1
#
_entry.id   AF-A0A343W0B8-F1
#
_cell.length_a   1.000
_cell.length_b   1.000
_cell.length_c   1.000
_cell.angle_alpha   90.00
_cell.angle_beta   90.00
_cell.angle_gamma   90.00
#
_symmetry.space_group_name_H-M   'P 1'
#
loop_
_entity.id
_entity.type
_entity.pdbx_description
1 polymer ?
#
loop_
_entity_poly.entity_id
_entity_poly.type
_entity_poly.pdbx_seq_one_letter_code
_entity_poly.pdbx_strand_id
1 'polypeptide(L)'
;RDLFYALWVPDLFMKRVKENKHWTLMCPNECPGLSDVWGEEFDKLYTKYEEENLGKKTILAQDLWFAILQSQIETGTPYMLYKDACNSKSNQKNLGTIKCSNLCCEIVEYTSADEVAVCNLASVALCKFVDVENKKFDFKKLYNIVKIITRNLDKIIERNYYPVKEAKYSNTRHRPIGIGVQGLADTFMLLRYPYESDQAHELNKRIFETMYYAALDMSVELAQQYGTYETYQGSPASKGILQFDMWNAKVDNK
;
A
#
# COMPACT_ATOMS: atom_id res chain seq x y z
N ARG A 1 11.58 -13.80 20.93
CA ARG A 1 10.40 -12.91 20.70
C ARG A 1 10.68 -12.16 19.39
N ASP A 2 10.95 -12.92 18.33
CA ASP A 2 11.72 -12.44 17.17
C ASP A 2 10.83 -12.24 15.94
N LEU A 3 9.51 -12.36 16.13
CA LEU A 3 8.48 -12.09 15.14
C LEU A 3 7.84 -10.75 15.44
N PHE A 4 7.45 -10.05 14.38
CA PHE A 4 6.61 -8.86 14.43
C PHE A 4 5.17 -9.25 14.10
N TYR A 5 4.21 -8.62 14.77
CA TYR A 5 2.80 -8.92 14.62
C TYR A 5 2.10 -7.79 13.88
N ALA A 6 1.19 -8.13 12.97
CA ALA A 6 0.37 -7.18 12.22
C ALA A 6 -1.07 -7.69 12.14
N LEU A 7 -2.01 -6.75 12.11
CA LEU A 7 -3.43 -7.02 11.91
C LEU A 7 -3.86 -6.56 10.53
N TRP A 8 -4.54 -7.46 9.81
CA TRP A 8 -5.20 -7.20 8.53
C TRP A 8 -6.69 -6.99 8.78
N VAL A 9 -7.05 -5.73 9.01
CA VAL A 9 -8.32 -5.34 9.65
C VAL A 9 -9.38 -5.03 8.60
N PRO A 10 -10.52 -5.75 8.57
CA PRO A 10 -11.66 -5.38 7.74
C PRO A 10 -12.42 -4.18 8.34
N ASP A 11 -13.04 -3.38 7.49
CA ASP A 11 -13.83 -2.21 7.89
C ASP A 11 -14.97 -2.60 8.84
N LEU A 12 -15.56 -3.78 8.65
CA LEU A 12 -16.63 -4.30 9.53
C LEU A 12 -16.19 -4.37 10.99
N PHE A 13 -14.94 -4.77 11.26
CA PHE A 13 -14.44 -4.80 12.64
C PHE A 13 -14.46 -3.39 13.25
N MET A 14 -13.94 -2.40 12.51
CA MET A 14 -13.92 -1.00 12.96
C MET A 14 -15.34 -0.43 13.15
N LYS A 15 -16.28 -0.78 12.25
CA LYS A 15 -17.70 -0.43 12.40
C LYS A 15 -18.27 -1.02 13.70
N ARG A 16 -18.04 -2.30 13.96
CA ARG A 16 -18.54 -3.01 15.17
C ARG A 16 -17.93 -2.45 16.46
N VAL A 17 -16.64 -2.09 16.46
CA VAL A 17 -15.99 -1.42 17.61
C VAL A 17 -16.65 -0.08 17.91
N LYS A 18 -16.84 0.76 16.87
CA LYS A 18 -17.47 2.09 16.99
C LYS A 18 -18.91 2.01 17.51
N GLU A 19 -19.66 1.02 17.04
CA GLU A 19 -21.07 0.84 17.39
C GLU A 19 -21.29 0.04 18.69
N ASN A 20 -20.21 -0.35 19.38
CA ASN A 20 -20.24 -1.22 20.55
C ASN A 20 -21.03 -2.53 20.32
N LYS A 21 -20.83 -3.14 19.15
CA LYS A 21 -21.47 -4.39 18.75
C LYS A 21 -20.57 -5.60 19.05
N HIS A 22 -21.15 -6.78 18.89
CA HIS A 22 -20.42 -8.04 19.02
C HIS A 22 -19.52 -8.32 17.80
N TRP A 23 -18.45 -9.05 18.06
CA TRP A 23 -17.53 -9.63 17.08
C TRP A 23 -17.42 -11.14 17.32
N THR A 24 -17.33 -11.91 16.25
CA THR A 24 -17.38 -13.37 16.24
C THR A 24 -16.05 -13.93 15.76
N LEU A 25 -15.38 -14.69 16.62
CA LEU A 25 -14.14 -15.39 16.31
C LEU A 25 -14.49 -16.67 15.55
N MET A 26 -13.88 -16.86 14.38
CA MET A 26 -14.20 -17.94 13.45
C MET A 26 -12.98 -18.83 13.19
N CYS A 27 -13.23 -20.13 12.96
CA CYS A 27 -12.21 -21.06 12.50
C CYS A 27 -12.18 -21.06 10.96
N PRO A 28 -11.02 -20.85 10.29
CA PRO A 28 -10.98 -20.78 8.84
C PRO A 28 -11.35 -22.10 8.14
N ASN A 29 -11.29 -23.24 8.84
CA ASN A 29 -11.75 -24.53 8.31
C ASN A 29 -13.29 -24.65 8.28
N GLU A 30 -13.99 -23.99 9.22
CA GLU A 30 -15.45 -24.00 9.31
C GLU A 30 -16.08 -22.81 8.58
N CYS A 31 -15.36 -21.69 8.53
CA CYS A 31 -15.73 -20.45 7.85
C CYS A 31 -14.71 -20.13 6.73
N PRO A 32 -14.61 -20.95 5.67
CA PRO A 32 -13.64 -20.77 4.60
C PRO A 32 -13.89 -19.49 3.79
N GLY A 33 -12.86 -18.97 3.12
CA GLY A 33 -13.00 -17.88 2.16
C GLY A 33 -12.99 -16.46 2.74
N LEU A 34 -13.06 -16.28 4.07
CA LEU A 34 -13.02 -14.94 4.69
C LEU A 34 -11.74 -14.14 4.36
N SER A 35 -10.61 -14.83 4.15
CA SER A 35 -9.36 -14.20 3.70
C SER A 35 -9.32 -13.93 2.19
N ASP A 36 -10.22 -14.51 1.42
CA ASP A 36 -10.25 -14.49 -0.05
C ASP A 36 -11.22 -13.44 -0.62
N VAL A 37 -12.04 -12.81 0.24
CA VAL A 37 -12.96 -11.72 -0.11
C VAL A 37 -12.68 -10.49 0.75
N TRP A 38 -13.13 -9.31 0.32
CA TRP A 38 -12.97 -8.03 1.05
C TRP A 38 -14.20 -7.13 0.84
N GLY A 39 -14.32 -6.06 1.60
CA GLY A 39 -15.42 -5.10 1.50
C GLY A 39 -16.79 -5.74 1.73
N GLU A 40 -17.79 -5.39 0.90
CA GLU A 40 -19.15 -5.91 1.06
C GLU A 40 -19.27 -7.43 0.94
N GLU A 41 -18.42 -8.07 0.14
CA GLU A 41 -18.41 -9.53 0.00
C GLU A 41 -17.93 -10.19 1.30
N PHE A 42 -16.92 -9.61 1.95
CA PHE A 42 -16.50 -10.02 3.28
C PHE A 42 -17.63 -9.80 4.29
N ASP A 43 -18.25 -8.62 4.31
CA ASP A 43 -19.32 -8.29 5.25
C ASP A 43 -20.46 -9.32 5.15
N LYS A 44 -20.93 -9.62 3.93
CA LYS A 44 -22.00 -10.61 3.67
C LYS A 44 -21.61 -12.02 4.08
N LEU A 45 -20.42 -12.48 3.71
CA LEU A 45 -19.96 -13.83 4.03
C LEU A 45 -19.77 -14.01 5.54
N TYR A 46 -19.17 -13.01 6.19
CA TYR A 46 -18.97 -13.02 7.62
C TYR A 46 -20.30 -13.01 8.38
N THR A 47 -21.27 -12.15 8.02
CA THR A 47 -22.58 -12.14 8.68
C THR A 47 -23.37 -13.41 8.43
N LYS A 48 -23.27 -13.99 7.23
CA LYS A 48 -23.87 -15.30 6.94
C LYS A 48 -23.37 -16.37 7.92
N TYR A 49 -22.06 -16.42 8.18
CA TYR A 49 -21.49 -17.37 9.15
C TYR A 49 -21.88 -17.07 10.60
N GLU A 50 -22.15 -15.80 10.96
CA GLU A 50 -22.76 -15.46 12.24
C GLU A 50 -24.21 -16.01 12.33
N GLU A 51 -25.02 -15.84 11.28
CA GLU A 51 -26.41 -16.30 11.21
C GLU A 51 -26.54 -17.84 11.24
N GLU A 52 -25.61 -18.53 10.59
CA GLU A 52 -25.51 -20.01 10.57
C GLU A 52 -24.92 -20.57 11.87
N ASN A 53 -24.57 -19.74 12.85
CA ASN A 53 -23.95 -20.11 14.12
C ASN A 53 -22.64 -20.93 13.95
N LEU A 54 -21.87 -20.64 12.90
CA LEU A 54 -20.56 -21.28 12.65
C LEU A 54 -19.40 -20.61 13.42
N GLY A 55 -19.70 -19.54 14.17
CA GLY A 55 -18.74 -18.88 15.05
C GLY A 55 -18.28 -19.74 16.22
N LYS A 56 -16.98 -19.67 16.57
CA LYS A 56 -16.43 -20.36 17.75
C LYS A 56 -16.76 -19.64 19.04
N LYS A 57 -16.71 -18.31 19.01
CA LYS A 57 -16.94 -17.47 20.18
C LYS A 57 -17.35 -16.08 19.74
N THR A 58 -18.44 -15.57 20.32
CA THR A 58 -18.85 -14.18 20.14
C THR A 58 -18.48 -13.38 21.38
N ILE A 59 -17.84 -12.23 21.18
CA ILE A 59 -17.35 -11.30 22.22
C ILE A 59 -17.80 -9.88 21.89
N LEU A 60 -17.65 -8.94 22.81
CA LEU A 60 -17.78 -7.53 22.45
C LEU A 60 -16.58 -7.12 21.58
N ALA A 61 -16.83 -6.38 20.49
CA ALA A 61 -15.77 -5.91 19.61
C ALA A 61 -14.79 -5.00 20.37
N GLN A 62 -15.29 -4.22 21.33
CA GLN A 62 -14.47 -3.33 22.16
C GLN A 62 -13.52 -4.11 23.08
N ASP A 63 -13.88 -5.31 23.56
CA ASP A 63 -12.97 -6.13 24.38
C ASP A 63 -11.72 -6.52 23.59
N LEU A 64 -11.90 -6.94 22.33
CA LEU A 64 -10.77 -7.22 21.43
C LEU A 64 -9.98 -5.95 21.11
N TRP A 65 -10.67 -4.83 20.90
CA TRP A 65 -10.02 -3.54 20.68
C TRP A 65 -9.13 -3.12 21.86
N PHE A 66 -9.61 -3.26 23.10
CA PHE A 66 -8.81 -2.99 24.30
C PHE A 66 -7.58 -3.89 24.39
N ALA A 67 -7.71 -5.18 24.05
CA ALA A 67 -6.56 -6.09 24.01
C ALA A 67 -5.51 -5.67 22.96
N ILE A 68 -5.95 -5.20 21.79
CA ILE A 68 -5.06 -4.67 20.74
C ILE A 68 -4.31 -3.43 21.27
N LEU A 69 -5.04 -2.48 21.86
CA LEU A 69 -4.44 -1.26 22.42
C LEU A 69 -3.45 -1.57 23.55
N GLN A 70 -3.80 -2.50 24.45
CA GLN A 70 -2.91 -2.92 25.53
C GLN A 70 -1.60 -3.47 24.97
N SER A 71 -1.66 -4.36 23.98
CA SER A 71 -0.46 -4.88 23.30
C SER A 71 0.34 -3.75 22.66
N GLN A 72 -0.31 -2.80 21.97
CA GLN A 72 0.38 -1.66 21.36
C GLN A 72 1.07 -0.76 22.38
N ILE A 73 0.46 -0.53 23.53
CA ILE A 73 1.05 0.25 24.63
C ILE A 73 2.27 -0.46 25.20
N GLU A 74 2.19 -1.77 25.39
CA GLU A 74 3.26 -2.55 26.02
C GLU A 74 4.43 -2.84 25.07
N THR A 75 4.17 -3.03 23.77
CA THR A 75 5.18 -3.56 22.83
C THR A 75 5.35 -2.75 21.55
N GLY A 76 4.52 -1.73 21.32
CA GLY A 76 4.46 -1.00 20.05
C GLY A 76 3.82 -1.77 18.89
N THR A 77 3.29 -2.98 19.12
CA THR A 77 2.72 -3.88 18.11
C THR A 77 1.38 -4.46 18.62
N PRO A 78 0.45 -4.90 17.75
CA PRO A 78 0.61 -5.15 16.32
C PRO A 78 0.52 -3.89 15.44
N TYR A 79 1.14 -3.97 14.27
CA TYR A 79 0.88 -3.04 13.17
C TYR A 79 -0.59 -3.12 12.74
N MET A 80 -1.13 -2.01 12.24
CA MET A 80 -2.52 -1.91 11.82
C MET A 80 -2.59 -1.61 10.32
N LEU A 81 -3.20 -2.51 9.55
CA LEU A 81 -3.42 -2.31 8.13
C LEU A 81 -4.88 -2.57 7.81
N TYR A 82 -5.48 -1.70 7.01
CA TYR A 82 -6.90 -1.75 6.68
C TYR A 82 -7.11 -2.51 5.37
N LYS A 83 -7.52 -3.77 5.50
CA LYS A 83 -7.69 -4.75 4.42
C LYS A 83 -8.49 -4.20 3.25
N ASP A 84 -9.62 -3.57 3.55
CA ASP A 84 -10.55 -3.12 2.52
C ASP A 84 -10.00 -1.88 1.80
N ALA A 85 -9.31 -0.98 2.50
CA ALA A 85 -8.62 0.14 1.89
C ALA A 85 -7.46 -0.32 0.98
N CYS A 86 -6.69 -1.32 1.40
CA CYS A 86 -5.61 -1.91 0.63
C CYS A 86 -6.12 -2.58 -0.67
N ASN A 87 -7.20 -3.35 -0.58
CA ASN A 87 -7.76 -4.04 -1.74
C ASN A 87 -8.51 -3.10 -2.70
N SER A 88 -9.35 -2.21 -2.16
CA SER A 88 -10.15 -1.28 -2.98
C SER A 88 -9.31 -0.30 -3.77
N LYS A 89 -8.10 0.04 -3.30
CA LYS A 89 -7.23 1.07 -3.87
C LYS A 89 -5.89 0.52 -4.36
N SER A 90 -5.85 -0.76 -4.72
CA SER A 90 -4.69 -1.37 -5.37
C SER A 90 -4.89 -1.49 -6.88
N ASN A 91 -3.84 -1.17 -7.66
CA ASN A 91 -3.84 -1.47 -9.09
C ASN A 91 -3.76 -2.98 -9.38
N GLN A 92 -3.37 -3.80 -8.40
CA GLN A 92 -3.33 -5.26 -8.51
C GLN A 92 -4.65 -5.94 -8.12
N LYS A 93 -5.73 -5.19 -7.88
CA LYS A 93 -7.03 -5.77 -7.47
C LYS A 93 -7.63 -6.75 -8.50
N ASN A 94 -7.14 -6.74 -9.75
CA ASN A 94 -7.52 -7.69 -10.79
C ASN A 94 -6.89 -9.09 -10.60
N LEU A 95 -5.88 -9.24 -9.74
CA LEU A 95 -5.22 -10.52 -9.47
C LEU A 95 -5.98 -11.37 -8.44
N GLY A 96 -6.76 -10.72 -7.58
CA GLY A 96 -7.48 -11.34 -6.47
C GLY A 96 -7.32 -10.53 -5.17
N THR A 97 -7.79 -11.11 -4.07
CA THR A 97 -7.70 -10.47 -2.75
C THR A 97 -6.27 -10.47 -2.24
N ILE A 98 -5.74 -9.29 -1.93
CA ILE A 98 -4.47 -9.08 -1.23
C ILE A 98 -4.67 -9.42 0.25
N LYS A 99 -3.81 -10.28 0.77
CA LYS A 99 -3.99 -10.95 2.08
C LYS A 99 -3.09 -10.42 3.19
N CYS A 100 -2.05 -9.67 2.84
CA CYS A 100 -1.11 -9.11 3.80
C CYS A 100 -0.34 -7.93 3.19
N SER A 101 0.53 -7.35 4.01
CA SER A 101 1.61 -6.46 3.60
C SER A 101 2.96 -7.11 3.92
N ASN A 102 4.05 -6.35 3.86
CA ASN A 102 5.39 -6.78 4.23
C ASN A 102 5.74 -6.39 5.68
N LEU A 103 7.01 -6.61 6.05
CA LEU A 103 7.57 -6.32 7.36
C LEU A 103 7.40 -4.86 7.81
N CYS A 104 7.52 -3.90 6.88
CA CYS A 104 7.52 -2.47 7.19
C CYS A 104 6.19 -1.77 6.83
N CYS A 105 5.17 -2.54 6.42
CA CYS A 105 3.80 -2.11 6.16
C CYS A 105 3.59 -1.15 4.96
N GLU A 106 4.59 -0.98 4.09
CA GLU A 106 4.53 -0.09 2.92
C GLU A 106 4.16 -0.82 1.63
N ILE A 107 4.35 -2.14 1.57
CA ILE A 107 4.11 -2.93 0.35
C ILE A 107 2.79 -3.68 0.44
N VAL A 108 1.94 -3.48 -0.56
CA VAL A 108 0.61 -4.09 -0.64
C VAL A 108 0.49 -4.75 -2.01
N GLU A 109 0.96 -5.98 -2.09
CA GLU A 109 1.06 -6.76 -3.32
C GLU A 109 0.32 -8.10 -3.16
N TYR A 110 -0.19 -8.62 -4.27
CA TYR A 110 -0.86 -9.91 -4.31
C TYR A 110 0.12 -11.05 -4.05
N THR A 111 -0.34 -12.06 -3.31
CA THR A 111 0.40 -13.30 -3.02
C THR A 111 -0.54 -14.48 -3.12
N SER A 112 -0.02 -15.63 -3.56
CA SER A 112 -0.74 -16.90 -3.62
C SER A 112 0.17 -18.05 -3.20
N ALA A 113 -0.30 -19.29 -3.31
CA ALA A 113 0.55 -20.46 -3.07
C ALA A 113 1.73 -20.55 -4.07
N ASP A 114 1.55 -20.01 -5.28
CA ASP A 114 2.53 -20.06 -6.37
C ASP A 114 3.26 -18.72 -6.57
N GLU A 115 2.87 -17.67 -5.84
CA GLU A 115 3.38 -16.31 -6.01
C GLU A 115 3.82 -15.69 -4.68
N VAL A 116 5.13 -15.42 -4.59
CA VAL A 116 5.71 -14.65 -3.49
C VAL A 116 6.02 -13.25 -4.01
N ALA A 117 5.29 -12.25 -3.53
CA ALA A 117 5.52 -10.85 -3.87
C ALA A 117 6.95 -10.40 -3.53
N VAL A 118 7.54 -9.51 -4.35
CA VAL A 118 8.93 -9.06 -4.21
C VAL A 118 9.01 -7.54 -4.26
N CYS A 119 9.64 -6.99 -3.25
CA CYS A 119 9.80 -5.55 -3.11
C CYS A 119 11.15 -5.06 -3.67
N ASN A 120 11.12 -4.24 -4.73
CA ASN A 120 12.30 -3.61 -5.32
C ASN A 120 12.33 -2.12 -4.93
N LEU A 121 13.21 -1.74 -3.99
CA LEU A 121 13.17 -0.42 -3.34
C LEU A 121 14.30 0.52 -3.73
N ALA A 122 13.97 1.80 -3.87
CA ALA A 122 14.92 2.91 -3.84
C ALA A 122 14.31 4.11 -3.13
N SER A 123 15.14 5.00 -2.59
CA SER A 123 14.67 6.22 -1.91
C SER A 123 15.30 7.48 -2.51
N VAL A 124 14.46 8.52 -2.65
CA VAL A 124 14.87 9.85 -3.11
C VAL A 124 15.26 10.72 -1.92
N ALA A 125 16.48 11.28 -1.93
CA ALA A 125 16.92 12.25 -0.92
C ALA A 125 16.35 13.64 -1.22
N LEU A 126 15.19 13.97 -0.63
CA LEU A 126 14.40 15.18 -0.97
C LEU A 126 15.16 16.49 -0.71
N CYS A 127 16.05 16.52 0.29
CA CYS A 127 16.83 17.70 0.61
C CYS A 127 17.78 18.14 -0.53
N LYS A 128 18.13 17.26 -1.47
CA LYS A 128 18.99 17.56 -2.64
C LYS A 128 18.30 18.37 -3.74
N PHE A 129 16.99 18.59 -3.61
CA PHE A 129 16.18 19.39 -4.53
C PHE A 129 15.83 20.76 -3.95
N VAL A 130 16.35 21.10 -2.76
CA VAL A 130 16.16 22.42 -2.16
C VAL A 130 17.27 23.36 -2.63
N ASP A 131 16.88 24.47 -3.24
CA ASP A 131 17.71 25.66 -3.37
C ASP A 131 17.57 26.47 -2.06
N VAL A 132 18.62 26.42 -1.24
CA VAL A 132 18.64 27.04 0.09
C VAL A 132 18.68 28.57 0.00
N GLU A 133 19.33 29.12 -1.02
CA GLU A 133 19.47 30.58 -1.19
C GLU A 133 18.12 31.19 -1.58
N ASN A 134 17.43 30.57 -2.54
CA ASN A 134 16.14 31.05 -3.03
C ASN A 134 14.93 30.48 -2.26
N LYS A 135 15.16 29.55 -1.32
CA LYS A 135 14.12 28.79 -0.58
C LYS A 135 13.06 28.19 -1.51
N LYS A 136 13.53 27.52 -2.57
CA LYS A 136 12.66 26.89 -3.57
C LYS A 136 12.96 25.40 -3.68
N PHE A 137 11.92 24.63 -4.00
CA PHE A 137 12.03 23.21 -4.28
C PHE A 137 12.02 22.97 -5.80
N ASP A 138 13.00 22.24 -6.32
CA ASP A 138 13.16 21.95 -7.74
C ASP A 138 12.41 20.67 -8.15
N PHE A 139 11.14 20.85 -8.50
CA PHE A 139 10.27 19.76 -8.97
C PHE A 139 10.71 19.18 -10.32
N LYS A 140 11.32 19.98 -11.20
CA LYS A 140 11.78 19.49 -12.51
C LYS A 140 12.93 18.50 -12.35
N LYS A 141 13.87 18.82 -11.46
CA LYS A 141 14.97 17.92 -11.10
C LYS A 141 14.47 16.67 -10.37
N LEU A 142 13.49 16.81 -9.47
CA LEU A 142 12.84 15.66 -8.81
C LEU A 142 12.22 14.70 -9.85
N TYR A 143 11.40 15.24 -10.76
CA TYR A 143 10.78 14.48 -11.84
C TYR A 143 11.82 13.68 -12.66
N ASN A 144 12.89 14.34 -13.11
CA ASN A 144 13.94 13.68 -13.89
C ASN A 144 14.65 12.55 -13.12
N ILE A 145 14.94 12.75 -11.84
CA ILE A 145 15.59 11.72 -11.00
C ILE A 145 14.66 10.53 -10.77
N VAL A 146 13.37 10.78 -10.53
CA VAL A 146 12.40 9.70 -10.31
C VAL A 146 12.22 8.84 -11.57
N LYS A 147 12.25 9.43 -12.78
CA LYS A 147 12.28 8.66 -14.03
C LYS A 147 13.49 7.74 -14.11
N ILE A 148 14.68 8.24 -13.75
CA ILE A 148 15.91 7.43 -13.73
C ILE A 148 15.78 6.28 -12.72
N ILE A 149 15.28 6.55 -11.51
CA ILE A 149 15.08 5.52 -10.48
C ILE A 149 14.07 4.46 -10.94
N THR A 150 12.96 4.88 -11.56
CA THR A 150 11.94 3.98 -12.10
C THR A 150 12.57 2.99 -13.09
N ARG A 151 13.37 3.49 -14.05
CA ARG A 151 14.10 2.67 -15.02
C ARG A 151 15.13 1.75 -14.35
N ASN A 152 15.79 2.22 -13.29
CA ASN A 152 16.77 1.41 -12.56
C ASN A 152 16.10 0.25 -11.81
N LEU A 153 14.98 0.50 -11.14
CA LEU A 153 14.23 -0.54 -10.44
C LEU A 153 13.65 -1.57 -11.41
N ASP A 154 13.15 -1.15 -12.57
CA ASP A 154 12.69 -2.07 -13.61
C ASP A 154 13.83 -2.99 -14.10
N LYS A 155 15.04 -2.46 -14.30
CA LYS A 155 16.23 -3.27 -14.62
C LYS A 155 16.63 -4.23 -13.50
N ILE A 156 16.39 -3.87 -12.24
CA ILE A 156 16.68 -4.76 -11.10
C ILE A 156 15.79 -6.00 -11.20
N ILE A 157 14.51 -5.88 -11.55
CA ILE A 157 13.60 -7.01 -11.71
C ILE A 157 14.19 -8.08 -12.65
N GLU A 158 14.81 -7.67 -13.75
CA GLU A 158 15.41 -8.60 -14.73
C GLU A 158 16.73 -9.21 -14.27
N ARG A 159 17.54 -8.43 -13.54
CA ARG A 159 18.89 -8.83 -13.12
C ARG A 159 18.94 -9.50 -11.76
N ASN A 160 17.84 -9.49 -11.02
CA ASN A 160 17.81 -9.97 -9.65
C ASN A 160 18.07 -11.48 -9.59
N TYR A 161 18.73 -11.91 -8.51
CA TYR A 161 18.82 -13.32 -8.14
C TYR A 161 17.66 -13.66 -7.21
N TYR A 162 16.71 -14.46 -7.69
CA TYR A 162 15.54 -14.85 -6.92
C TYR A 162 15.83 -16.12 -6.10
N PRO A 163 15.62 -16.10 -4.78
CA PRO A 163 15.91 -17.24 -3.91
C PRO A 163 14.92 -18.40 -4.09
N VAL A 164 13.71 -18.12 -4.57
CA VAL A 164 12.64 -19.10 -4.83
C VAL A 164 11.95 -18.80 -6.16
N LYS A 165 11.39 -19.82 -6.81
CA LYS A 165 10.80 -19.71 -8.16
C LYS A 165 9.52 -18.86 -8.16
N GLU A 166 8.75 -18.93 -7.08
CA GLU A 166 7.50 -18.22 -6.84
C GLU A 166 7.72 -16.71 -6.81
N ALA A 167 8.89 -16.29 -6.30
CA ALA A 167 9.32 -14.89 -6.27
C ALA A 167 9.68 -14.37 -7.67
N LYS A 168 10.43 -15.17 -8.44
CA LYS A 168 10.73 -14.83 -9.85
C LYS A 168 9.44 -14.75 -10.67
N TYR A 169 8.51 -15.70 -10.46
CA TYR A 169 7.25 -15.76 -11.16
C TYR A 169 6.40 -14.51 -10.90
N SER A 170 6.15 -14.17 -9.63
CA SER A 170 5.38 -12.97 -9.26
C SER A 170 6.01 -11.68 -9.79
N ASN A 171 7.31 -11.46 -9.53
CA ASN A 171 7.97 -10.19 -9.90
C ASN A 171 8.08 -10.02 -11.43
N THR A 172 8.24 -11.10 -12.20
CA THR A 172 8.29 -11.02 -13.67
C THR A 172 6.93 -10.68 -14.26
N ARG A 173 5.85 -11.24 -13.67
CA ARG A 173 4.48 -11.14 -14.18
C ARG A 173 3.84 -9.78 -13.92
N HIS A 174 4.09 -9.20 -12.75
CA HIS A 174 3.45 -7.95 -12.31
C HIS A 174 4.38 -6.75 -12.26
N ARG A 175 5.70 -6.99 -12.25
CA ARG A 175 6.78 -5.99 -12.24
C ARG A 175 6.60 -4.82 -11.24
N PRO A 176 6.25 -5.06 -9.96
CA PRO A 176 6.09 -3.99 -8.99
C PRO A 176 7.45 -3.35 -8.61
N ILE A 177 7.41 -2.05 -8.33
CA ILE A 177 8.54 -1.27 -7.83
C ILE A 177 8.08 -0.36 -6.68
N GLY A 178 8.97 -0.09 -5.72
CA GLY A 178 8.71 0.83 -4.61
C GLY A 178 9.71 1.99 -4.62
N ILE A 179 9.21 3.20 -4.83
CA ILE A 179 10.01 4.43 -4.78
C ILE A 179 9.61 5.23 -3.55
N GLY A 180 10.48 5.23 -2.55
CA GLY A 180 10.32 5.97 -1.31
C GLY A 180 11.06 7.31 -1.30
N VAL A 181 11.08 7.94 -0.13
CA VAL A 181 11.78 9.19 0.12
C VAL A 181 12.57 9.12 1.43
N GLN A 182 13.56 9.99 1.55
CA GLN A 182 14.25 10.29 2.80
C GLN A 182 14.51 11.80 2.89
N GLY A 183 14.69 12.32 4.11
CA GLY A 183 14.98 13.73 4.34
C GLY A 183 13.82 14.69 4.09
N LEU A 184 12.58 14.27 4.34
CA LEU A 184 11.39 15.14 4.25
C LEU A 184 11.45 16.25 5.32
N ALA A 185 11.79 15.88 6.56
CA ALA A 185 11.95 16.85 7.64
C ALA A 185 13.07 17.87 7.34
N ASP A 186 14.22 17.39 6.85
CA ASP A 186 15.35 18.25 6.43
C ASP A 186 14.93 19.22 5.33
N THR A 187 14.16 18.74 4.35
CA THR A 187 13.58 19.57 3.28
C THR A 187 12.76 20.72 3.85
N PHE A 188 11.87 20.44 4.79
CA PHE A 188 11.06 21.46 5.46
C PHE A 188 11.90 22.43 6.28
N MET A 189 12.90 21.93 7.01
CA MET A 189 13.81 22.78 7.79
C MET A 189 14.62 23.74 6.91
N LEU A 190 15.15 23.26 5.78
CA LEU A 190 15.90 24.08 4.82
C LEU A 190 15.02 25.18 4.20
N LEU A 191 13.76 24.86 3.90
CA LEU A 191 12.77 25.82 3.37
C LEU A 191 12.16 26.73 4.45
N ARG A 192 12.46 26.49 5.73
CA ARG A 192 11.90 27.20 6.89
C ARG A 192 10.38 27.02 7.02
N TYR A 193 9.88 25.84 6.65
CA TYR A 193 8.48 25.44 6.87
C TYR A 193 8.39 24.59 8.14
N PRO A 194 7.63 25.03 9.17
CA PRO A 194 7.24 24.13 10.26
C PRO A 194 6.51 22.91 9.68
N TYR A 195 6.70 21.73 10.27
CA TYR A 195 6.18 20.48 9.71
C TYR A 195 4.66 20.49 9.51
N GLU A 196 3.94 21.14 10.42
CA GLU A 196 2.47 21.24 10.43
C GLU A 196 1.96 22.50 9.69
N SER A 197 2.81 23.23 8.99
CA SER A 197 2.40 24.46 8.30
C SER A 197 1.70 24.16 6.97
N ASP A 198 0.81 25.07 6.54
CA ASP A 198 0.12 24.94 5.24
C ASP A 198 1.10 24.80 4.07
N GLN A 199 2.25 25.48 4.14
CA GLN A 199 3.30 25.37 3.13
C GLN A 199 3.94 23.99 3.10
N ALA A 200 4.18 23.36 4.26
CA ALA A 200 4.69 21.99 4.33
C ALA A 200 3.65 20.99 3.83
N HIS A 201 2.38 21.18 4.18
CA HIS A 201 1.27 20.36 3.67
C HIS A 201 1.15 20.41 2.14
N GLU A 202 1.24 21.60 1.55
CA GLU A 202 1.18 21.78 0.10
C GLU A 202 2.43 21.22 -0.59
N LEU A 203 3.61 21.49 -0.06
CA LEU A 203 4.86 20.93 -0.59
C LEU A 203 4.86 19.40 -0.55
N ASN A 204 4.36 18.80 0.54
CA ASN A 204 4.21 17.37 0.67
C ASN A 204 3.38 16.79 -0.49
N LYS A 205 2.18 17.35 -0.76
CA LYS A 205 1.33 16.91 -1.86
C LYS A 205 2.06 17.00 -3.20
N ARG A 206 2.66 18.14 -3.50
CA ARG A 206 3.34 18.38 -4.78
C ARG A 206 4.56 17.49 -4.99
N ILE A 207 5.31 17.18 -3.93
CA ILE A 207 6.44 16.22 -4.01
C ILE A 207 5.93 14.85 -4.45
N PHE A 208 4.93 14.31 -3.76
CA PHE A 208 4.42 12.96 -4.06
C PHE A 208 3.66 12.90 -5.39
N GLU A 209 2.95 13.95 -5.77
CA GLU A 209 2.34 14.10 -7.09
C GLU A 209 3.40 14.06 -8.20
N THR A 210 4.46 14.86 -8.06
CA THR A 210 5.57 14.91 -9.03
C THR A 210 6.25 13.54 -9.15
N MET A 211 6.49 12.87 -8.03
CA MET A 211 7.09 11.53 -8.02
C MET A 211 6.19 10.50 -8.70
N TYR A 212 4.90 10.49 -8.37
CA TYR A 212 3.94 9.55 -8.95
C TYR A 212 3.81 9.75 -10.46
N TYR A 213 3.67 11.01 -10.91
CA TYR A 213 3.62 11.36 -12.32
C TYR A 213 4.89 10.93 -13.06
N ALA A 214 6.07 11.22 -12.52
CA ALA A 214 7.35 10.83 -13.11
C ALA A 214 7.49 9.30 -13.25
N ALA A 215 7.09 8.55 -12.21
CA ALA A 215 7.15 7.10 -12.23
C ALA A 215 6.21 6.50 -13.28
N LEU A 216 4.97 7.00 -13.37
CA LEU A 216 4.03 6.57 -14.41
C LEU A 216 4.52 6.89 -15.81
N ASP A 217 5.02 8.11 -16.02
CA ASP A 217 5.48 8.56 -17.32
C ASP A 217 6.67 7.73 -17.83
N MET A 218 7.66 7.44 -16.97
CA MET A 218 8.71 6.48 -17.32
C MET A 218 8.16 5.06 -17.50
N SER A 219 7.20 4.61 -16.68
CA SER A 219 6.60 3.28 -16.86
C SER A 219 5.87 3.16 -18.20
N VAL A 220 5.25 4.24 -18.70
CA VAL A 220 4.60 4.30 -20.02
C VAL A 220 5.65 4.24 -21.13
N GLU A 221 6.75 4.99 -21.02
CA GLU A 221 7.87 4.90 -21.97
C GLU A 221 8.44 3.46 -22.05
N LEU A 222 8.61 2.79 -20.90
CA LEU A 222 9.03 1.38 -20.87
C LEU A 222 8.01 0.47 -21.54
N ALA A 223 6.72 0.69 -21.29
CA ALA A 223 5.66 -0.10 -21.91
C ALA A 223 5.56 0.11 -23.43
N GLN A 224 5.84 1.32 -23.92
CA GLN A 224 5.92 1.59 -25.36
C GLN A 224 7.10 0.85 -26.01
N GLN A 225 8.21 0.70 -25.28
CA GLN A 225 9.41 0.04 -25.79
C GLN A 225 9.34 -1.50 -25.70
N TYR A 226 8.84 -2.04 -24.58
CA TYR A 226 8.93 -3.47 -24.26
C TYR A 226 7.56 -4.18 -24.19
N GLY A 227 6.47 -3.43 -24.33
CA GLY A 227 5.13 -3.91 -24.02
C GLY A 227 4.78 -3.73 -22.53
N THR A 228 3.49 -3.83 -22.21
CA THR A 228 3.02 -3.77 -20.81
C THR A 228 3.39 -5.03 -20.04
N TYR A 229 3.43 -4.96 -18.71
CA TYR A 229 3.53 -6.17 -17.88
C TYR A 229 2.34 -7.11 -18.14
N GLU A 230 2.55 -8.41 -17.91
CA GLU A 230 1.66 -9.49 -18.36
C GLU A 230 0.21 -9.30 -17.86
N THR A 231 0.05 -8.85 -16.62
CA THR A 231 -1.26 -8.67 -15.99
C THR A 231 -1.80 -7.24 -16.03
N TYR A 232 -1.34 -6.42 -16.97
CA TYR A 232 -1.82 -5.05 -17.13
C TYR A 232 -3.29 -5.00 -17.54
N GLN A 233 -3.69 -5.83 -18.51
CA GLN A 233 -5.06 -5.84 -18.99
C GLN A 233 -6.05 -6.26 -17.90
N GLY A 234 -7.08 -5.45 -17.71
CA GLY A 234 -8.08 -5.64 -16.66
C GLY A 234 -7.78 -4.92 -15.35
N SER A 235 -6.55 -4.40 -15.17
CA SER A 235 -6.20 -3.53 -14.03
C SER A 235 -6.97 -2.20 -14.07
N PRO A 236 -7.08 -1.47 -12.93
CA PRO A 236 -7.57 -0.09 -12.92
C PRO A 236 -6.83 0.81 -13.91
N ALA A 237 -5.50 0.75 -13.96
CA ALA A 237 -4.68 1.57 -14.85
C ALA A 237 -5.01 1.33 -16.34
N SER A 238 -5.31 0.09 -16.74
CA SER A 238 -5.72 -0.20 -18.13
C SER A 238 -7.09 0.39 -18.50
N LYS A 239 -7.85 0.86 -17.51
CA LYS A 239 -9.15 1.53 -17.67
C LYS A 239 -9.06 3.04 -17.44
N GLY A 240 -7.84 3.58 -17.33
CA GLY A 240 -7.61 5.01 -17.06
C GLY A 240 -7.87 5.42 -15.62
N ILE A 241 -7.91 4.49 -14.67
CA ILE A 241 -8.12 4.77 -13.24
C ILE A 241 -6.77 4.71 -12.53
N LEU A 242 -6.26 5.86 -12.12
CA LEU A 242 -5.02 6.01 -11.37
C LEU A 242 -5.27 6.02 -9.86
N GLN A 243 -4.20 6.07 -9.06
CA GLN A 243 -4.30 5.97 -7.62
C GLN A 243 -5.22 7.04 -7.03
N PHE A 244 -5.02 8.31 -7.38
CA PHE A 244 -5.83 9.41 -6.86
C PHE A 244 -7.32 9.30 -7.22
N ASP A 245 -7.67 8.69 -8.36
CA ASP A 245 -9.06 8.43 -8.75
C ASP A 245 -9.72 7.46 -7.78
N MET A 246 -9.00 6.42 -7.34
CA MET A 246 -9.50 5.46 -6.35
C MET A 246 -9.69 6.08 -4.95
N TRP A 247 -9.14 7.26 -4.71
CA TRP A 247 -9.38 8.07 -3.50
C TRP A 247 -10.46 9.14 -3.70
N ASN A 248 -11.02 9.29 -4.91
CA ASN A 248 -11.84 10.43 -5.31
C ASN A 248 -11.16 11.78 -5.00
N ALA A 249 -9.83 11.82 -5.12
CA ALA A 249 -9.06 13.03 -4.85
C ALA A 249 -9.16 14.01 -6.03
N LYS A 250 -9.24 15.31 -5.73
CA LYS A 250 -9.15 16.35 -6.75
C LYS A 250 -7.68 16.56 -7.10
N VAL A 251 -7.35 16.42 -8.38
CA VAL A 251 -6.04 16.80 -8.94
C VAL A 251 -6.15 18.23 -9.45
N ASP A 252 -5.18 19.09 -9.11
CA ASP A 252 -5.14 20.43 -9.67
C ASP A 252 -4.59 20.34 -11.10
N ASN A 253 -5.30 20.87 -12.09
CA ASN A 253 -4.90 20.80 -13.50
C ASN A 253 -3.85 21.87 -13.87
N LYS A 254 -3.09 22.37 -12.89
CA LYS A 254 -2.20 23.54 -13.02
C LYS A 254 -0.73 23.17 -13.13
#